data_AF-A0A158RE13-F1
#
_entry.id   AF-A0A158RE13-F1
#
_cell.length_a   1.000
_cell.length_b   1.000
_cell.length_c   1.000
_cell.angle_alpha   90.00
_cell.angle_beta   90.00
_cell.angle_gamma   90.00
#
_symmetry.space_group_name_H-M   'P 1'
#
loop_
_entity.id
_entity.type
_entity.pdbx_description
1 polymer ?
#
loop_
_entity_poly.entity_id
_entity_poly.type
_entity_poly.pdbx_seq_one_letter_code
_entity_poly.pdbx_strand_id
1 'polypeptide(L)'
;MSSRMHNTRTGISDMVRTAQEGEIKRAATLKMSAEARLLRHQELERIRKQEEEEYTDDSNHARTSSSRYSSRHSSIEPTYTSGTYGNDPRELKRLLLQLDEKYKDVLVINAQLDCEKQFLTYSVDLLKDKLEDATESNQYNQKCAADRKKELAYQRMQLAELNHQLEIARQQIAIRDELITERGLVLVNVDGSESSAGIANGDTGQSLLNGATGCESSHSSATLQPSSHALPSSNAAPLAASSSSSSSSSYTILSKSNAEALKSICGSDIDSKIATLLEERAKDKERIETLKLHLAEERERIELVQKLDTRAKGGDPENLRQAVQAARSQAQEYKFRLEQANQKITGLEGDIIRLEGQVKRFKTIAENAEMQEDQLKQERRKIHRELREALSTIDDLKSENSTLQRKIDKLSRGPPGVPSGSSLRYYRGSSQAR
;
A
#
# COMPACT_ATOMS: atom_id res chain seq x y z
N MET A 1 8.67 -23.59 5.53
CA MET A 1 7.54 -22.80 5.01
C MET A 1 8.02 -21.51 4.32
N SER A 2 8.83 -21.59 3.25
CA SER A 2 9.47 -20.39 2.65
C SER A 2 9.15 -20.13 1.17
N SER A 3 8.23 -20.89 0.56
CA SER A 3 8.02 -20.82 -0.91
C SER A 3 6.87 -19.91 -1.36
N ARG A 4 6.14 -19.25 -0.45
CA ARG A 4 4.91 -18.48 -0.79
C ARG A 4 5.14 -16.98 -0.99
N MET A 5 6.32 -16.46 -0.67
CA MET A 5 6.65 -15.02 -0.73
C MET A 5 7.21 -14.56 -2.09
N HIS A 6 7.58 -15.48 -2.98
CA HIS A 6 8.21 -15.13 -4.27
C HIS A 6 7.19 -14.87 -5.40
N ASN A 7 5.92 -15.26 -5.26
CA ASN A 7 4.90 -15.05 -6.30
C ASN A 7 4.19 -13.70 -6.23
N THR A 8 4.21 -13.00 -5.10
CA THR A 8 3.55 -11.69 -4.95
C THR A 8 4.45 -10.55 -5.42
N ARG A 9 5.77 -10.70 -5.30
CA ARG A 9 6.75 -9.70 -5.74
C ARG A 9 6.81 -9.53 -7.26
N THR A 10 6.68 -10.63 -8.01
CA THR A 10 6.66 -10.62 -9.49
C THR A 10 5.40 -9.95 -10.04
N GLY A 11 4.24 -10.19 -9.43
CA GLY A 11 2.98 -9.57 -9.84
C GLY A 11 2.93 -8.05 -9.64
N ILE A 12 3.59 -7.53 -8.60
CA ILE A 12 3.69 -6.08 -8.35
C ILE A 12 4.59 -5.42 -9.39
N SER A 13 5.74 -6.02 -9.73
CA SER A 13 6.63 -5.50 -10.77
C SER A 13 5.97 -5.48 -12.16
N ASP A 14 5.16 -6.48 -12.49
CA ASP A 14 4.46 -6.56 -13.77
C ASP A 14 3.34 -5.51 -13.89
N MET A 15 2.66 -5.24 -12.79
CA MET A 15 1.64 -4.19 -12.68
C MET A 15 2.23 -2.78 -12.78
N VAL A 16 3.39 -2.54 -12.17
CA VAL A 16 4.10 -1.26 -12.29
C VAL A 16 4.59 -1.03 -13.73
N ARG A 17 5.09 -2.07 -14.38
CA ARG A 17 5.54 -2.01 -15.78
C ARG A 17 4.40 -1.75 -16.76
N THR A 18 3.25 -2.40 -16.58
CA THR A 18 2.06 -2.14 -17.41
C THR A 18 1.46 -0.75 -17.17
N ALA A 19 1.53 -0.22 -15.94
CA ALA A 19 1.15 1.16 -15.65
C ALA A 19 2.08 2.17 -16.36
N GLN A 20 3.40 1.96 -16.29
CA GLN A 20 4.39 2.80 -16.98
C GLN A 20 4.24 2.74 -18.50
N GLU A 21 4.00 1.57 -19.08
CA GLU A 21 3.72 1.43 -20.51
C GLU A 21 2.44 2.17 -20.93
N GLY A 22 1.41 2.17 -20.07
CA GLY A 22 0.18 2.94 -20.28
C GLY A 22 0.40 4.46 -20.25
N GLU A 23 1.24 4.94 -19.34
CA GLU A 23 1.63 6.36 -19.27
C GLU A 23 2.44 6.80 -20.49
N ILE A 24 3.40 5.98 -20.93
CA ILE A 24 4.18 6.25 -22.15
C ILE A 24 3.27 6.32 -23.38
N LYS A 25 2.30 5.42 -23.50
CA LYS A 25 1.32 5.44 -24.61
C LYS A 25 0.45 6.70 -24.58
N ARG A 26 -0.04 7.11 -23.39
CA ARG A 26 -0.81 8.37 -23.27
C ARG A 26 0.04 9.59 -23.59
N ALA A 27 1.28 9.65 -23.10
CA ALA A 27 2.21 10.73 -23.40
C ALA A 27 2.52 10.82 -24.90
N ALA A 28 2.70 9.68 -25.57
CA ALA A 28 2.88 9.63 -27.02
C ALA A 28 1.63 10.15 -27.77
N THR A 29 0.42 9.75 -27.37
CA THR A 29 -0.81 10.26 -28.01
C THR A 29 -1.01 11.76 -27.80
N LEU A 30 -0.67 12.29 -26.63
CA LEU A 30 -0.72 13.73 -26.35
C LEU A 30 0.32 14.49 -27.17
N LYS A 31 1.53 13.95 -27.32
CA LYS A 31 2.58 14.54 -28.16
C LYS A 31 2.18 14.57 -29.64
N MET A 32 1.65 13.47 -30.17
CA MET A 32 1.13 13.40 -31.54
C MET A 32 -0.03 14.38 -31.77
N SER A 33 -0.93 14.52 -30.78
CA SER A 33 -2.03 15.49 -30.83
C SER A 33 -1.54 16.94 -30.78
N ALA A 34 -0.48 17.22 -30.03
CA ALA A 34 0.15 18.54 -29.99
C ALA A 34 0.87 18.87 -31.30
N GLU A 35 1.62 17.92 -31.87
CA GLU A 35 2.26 18.07 -33.18
C GLU A 35 1.24 18.25 -34.31
N ALA A 36 0.13 17.49 -34.30
CA ALA A 36 -0.94 17.67 -35.26
C ALA A 36 -1.60 19.07 -35.17
N ARG A 37 -1.75 19.61 -33.96
CA ARG A 37 -2.22 20.99 -33.75
C ARG A 37 -1.23 22.02 -34.25
N LEU A 38 0.08 21.79 -34.04
CA LEU A 38 1.13 22.67 -34.54
C LEU A 38 1.17 22.67 -36.07
N LEU A 39 1.07 21.50 -36.71
CA LEU A 39 1.01 21.38 -38.17
C LEU A 39 -0.24 22.08 -38.73
N ARG A 40 -1.41 21.88 -38.11
CA ARG A 40 -2.63 22.59 -38.53
C ARG A 40 -2.49 24.10 -38.40
N HIS A 41 -1.83 24.58 -37.34
CA HIS A 41 -1.55 26.01 -37.16
C HIS A 41 -0.59 26.54 -38.22
N GLN A 42 0.46 25.78 -38.56
CA GLN A 42 1.41 26.14 -39.62
C GLN A 42 0.77 26.13 -41.01
N GLU A 43 -0.13 25.18 -41.29
CA GLU A 43 -0.90 25.12 -42.54
C GLU A 43 -1.81 26.35 -42.67
N LEU A 44 -2.52 26.72 -41.60
CA LEU A 44 -3.36 27.92 -41.57
C LEU A 44 -2.55 29.21 -41.74
N GLU A 45 -1.36 29.29 -41.13
CA GLU A 45 -0.41 30.38 -41.38
C GLU A 45 0.09 30.41 -42.82
N ARG A 46 0.28 29.26 -43.45
CA ARG A 46 0.68 29.17 -44.86
C ARG A 46 -0.42 29.64 -45.80
N ILE A 47 -1.65 29.21 -45.55
CA ILE A 47 -2.83 29.66 -46.29
C ILE A 47 -2.99 31.17 -46.12
N ARG A 48 -2.88 31.68 -44.90
CA ARG A 48 -2.93 33.14 -44.64
C ARG A 48 -1.83 33.89 -45.37
N LYS A 49 -0.60 33.37 -45.41
CA LYS A 49 0.50 33.98 -46.18
C LYS A 49 0.28 33.91 -47.69
N GLN A 50 -0.33 32.85 -48.20
CA GLN A 50 -0.72 32.74 -49.61
C GLN A 50 -1.85 33.72 -49.94
N GLU A 51 -2.83 33.89 -49.07
CA GLU A 51 -3.88 34.90 -49.19
C GLU A 51 -3.31 36.33 -49.09
N GLU A 52 -2.33 36.58 -48.20
CA GLU A 52 -1.65 37.87 -48.08
C GLU A 52 -0.72 38.15 -49.29
N GLU A 53 -0.08 37.14 -49.89
CA GLU A 53 0.70 37.25 -51.13
C GLU A 53 -0.20 37.45 -52.37
N GLU A 54 -1.37 36.80 -52.41
CA GLU A 54 -2.40 36.97 -53.46
C GLU A 54 -3.09 38.35 -53.38
N TYR A 55 -3.00 39.06 -52.25
CA TYR A 55 -3.54 40.41 -52.05
C TYR A 55 -2.56 41.56 -52.31
N THR A 56 -1.35 41.29 -52.80
CA THR A 56 -0.38 42.34 -53.16
C THR A 56 -0.48 42.84 -54.62
N ASP A 57 -1.66 42.71 -55.22
CA ASP A 57 -2.03 43.43 -56.45
C ASP A 57 -3.47 43.97 -56.39
N ASP A 58 -3.84 44.66 -55.30
CA ASP A 58 -4.62 45.89 -55.48
C ASP A 58 -4.60 46.82 -54.26
N SER A 59 -4.60 48.10 -54.56
CA SER A 59 -4.24 49.17 -53.65
C SER A 59 -5.31 49.51 -52.59
N ASN A 60 -4.81 49.91 -51.42
CA ASN A 60 -5.30 51.02 -50.58
C ASN A 60 -6.77 51.46 -50.75
N HIS A 61 -7.59 51.28 -49.71
CA HIS A 61 -8.42 52.38 -49.18
C HIS A 61 -8.86 52.09 -47.73
N ALA A 62 -8.14 52.70 -46.79
CA ALA A 62 -8.60 52.86 -45.42
C ALA A 62 -9.73 53.90 -45.40
N ARG A 63 -10.96 53.51 -45.04
CA ARG A 63 -11.95 54.45 -44.50
C ARG A 63 -12.78 53.84 -43.37
N THR A 64 -12.73 54.57 -42.28
CA THR A 64 -13.45 54.45 -41.01
C THR A 64 -14.95 54.62 -41.21
N SER A 65 -15.74 53.60 -40.87
CA SER A 65 -17.21 53.71 -40.78
C SER A 65 -17.61 54.11 -39.37
N SER A 66 -17.79 55.42 -39.17
CA SER A 66 -18.47 56.01 -38.02
C SER A 66 -19.98 55.92 -38.22
N SER A 67 -20.63 55.13 -37.37
CA SER A 67 -22.08 55.11 -37.17
C SER A 67 -22.53 56.40 -36.49
N ARG A 68 -23.39 57.21 -37.15
CA ARG A 68 -24.36 58.12 -36.51
C ARG A 68 -25.59 58.33 -37.40
N TYR A 69 -26.70 57.73 -36.96
CA TYR A 69 -28.07 58.25 -36.93
C TYR A 69 -28.44 59.43 -37.86
N SER A 70 -29.45 59.23 -38.71
CA SER A 70 -30.52 60.24 -38.90
C SER A 70 -31.74 59.62 -39.59
N SER A 71 -32.76 59.31 -38.81
CA SER A 71 -34.13 59.07 -39.27
C SER A 71 -34.79 60.41 -39.55
N ARG A 72 -35.11 60.77 -40.81
CA ARG A 72 -36.23 61.67 -41.16
C ARG A 72 -36.75 61.39 -42.57
N HIS A 73 -37.88 60.68 -42.60
CA HIS A 73 -39.12 61.09 -43.27
C HIS A 73 -39.01 61.68 -44.70
N SER A 74 -39.51 60.92 -45.68
CA SER A 74 -40.01 61.46 -46.95
C SER A 74 -41.20 60.62 -47.39
N SER A 75 -42.37 61.03 -46.90
CA SER A 75 -43.68 60.72 -47.48
C SER A 75 -43.79 61.44 -48.82
N ILE A 76 -43.99 60.71 -49.91
CA ILE A 76 -44.53 61.22 -51.17
C ILE A 76 -45.66 60.26 -51.57
N GLU A 77 -46.89 60.74 -51.40
CA GLU A 77 -48.08 60.24 -52.08
C GLU A 77 -47.90 60.42 -53.60
N PRO A 78 -48.39 59.47 -54.42
CA PRO A 78 -48.39 59.64 -55.86
C PRO A 78 -49.60 60.49 -56.28
N THR A 79 -49.36 61.77 -56.53
CA THR A 79 -50.36 62.64 -57.19
C THR A 79 -50.32 62.39 -58.70
N TYR A 80 -51.41 61.87 -59.24
CA TYR A 80 -51.62 61.71 -60.68
C TYR A 80 -51.69 63.09 -61.36
N THR A 81 -50.62 63.50 -62.01
CA THR A 81 -50.67 64.57 -63.02
C THR A 81 -50.43 63.96 -64.38
N SER A 82 -51.52 63.66 -65.08
CA SER A 82 -51.51 63.49 -66.53
C SER A 82 -51.18 64.85 -67.15
N GLY A 83 -50.06 64.94 -67.86
CA GLY A 83 -49.54 66.19 -68.41
C GLY A 83 -48.60 65.91 -69.58
N THR A 84 -49.18 65.90 -70.76
CA THR A 84 -48.54 65.90 -72.08
C THR A 84 -47.46 66.98 -72.16
N TYR A 85 -46.17 66.62 -72.07
CA TYR A 85 -44.96 67.19 -72.72
C TYR A 85 -43.72 66.53 -72.09
N GLY A 86 -43.12 65.58 -72.81
CA GLY A 86 -41.88 64.90 -72.38
C GLY A 86 -41.38 63.84 -73.37
N ASN A 87 -41.79 63.92 -74.64
CA ASN A 87 -41.38 63.00 -75.69
C ASN A 87 -40.15 63.53 -76.43
N ASP A 88 -39.19 64.16 -75.74
CA ASP A 88 -37.86 64.38 -76.34
C ASP A 88 -37.08 63.06 -76.23
N PRO A 89 -36.82 62.35 -77.34
CA PRO A 89 -36.15 61.06 -77.32
C PRO A 89 -34.76 61.12 -76.65
N ARG A 90 -34.13 62.31 -76.60
CA ARG A 90 -32.83 62.49 -75.95
C ARG A 90 -32.95 62.51 -74.43
N GLU A 91 -33.97 63.15 -73.88
CA GLU A 91 -34.20 63.22 -72.44
C GLU A 91 -34.69 61.88 -71.88
N LEU A 92 -35.56 61.18 -72.62
CA LEU A 92 -35.99 59.82 -72.28
C LEU A 92 -34.81 58.84 -72.28
N LYS A 93 -33.88 58.97 -73.24
CA LYS A 93 -32.64 58.18 -73.27
C LYS A 93 -31.72 58.50 -72.09
N ARG A 94 -31.63 59.78 -71.69
CA ARG A 94 -30.86 60.21 -70.52
C ARG A 94 -31.45 59.65 -69.23
N LEU A 95 -32.78 59.69 -69.07
CA LEU A 95 -33.50 59.13 -67.92
C LEU A 95 -33.38 57.61 -67.86
N LEU A 96 -33.48 56.94 -69.01
CA LEU A 96 -33.26 55.50 -69.12
C LEU A 96 -31.83 55.13 -68.68
N LEU A 97 -30.83 55.86 -69.18
CA LEU A 97 -29.43 55.63 -68.81
C LEU A 97 -29.17 55.89 -67.31
N GLN A 98 -29.76 56.94 -66.74
CA GLN A 98 -29.68 57.19 -65.29
C GLN A 98 -30.39 56.12 -64.45
N LEU A 99 -31.49 55.57 -64.95
CA LEU A 99 -32.21 54.48 -64.29
C LEU A 99 -31.41 53.17 -64.39
N ASP A 100 -30.78 52.91 -65.54
CA ASP A 100 -29.87 51.78 -65.75
C ASP A 100 -28.63 51.87 -64.85
N GLU A 101 -28.03 53.04 -64.69
CA GLU A 101 -26.90 53.27 -63.76
C GLU A 101 -27.31 53.02 -62.31
N LYS A 102 -28.44 53.59 -61.85
CA LYS A 102 -28.97 53.33 -60.50
C LYS A 102 -29.33 51.87 -60.28
N TYR A 103 -29.85 51.19 -61.30
CA TYR A 103 -30.14 49.76 -61.22
C TYR A 103 -28.86 48.93 -61.03
N LYS A 104 -27.77 49.29 -61.73
CA LYS A 104 -26.45 48.67 -61.51
C LYS A 104 -25.94 48.91 -60.09
N ASP A 105 -26.03 50.13 -59.57
CA ASP A 105 -25.62 50.44 -58.20
C ASP A 105 -26.40 49.62 -57.17
N VAL A 106 -27.73 49.50 -57.35
CA VAL A 106 -28.58 48.66 -56.49
C VAL A 106 -28.21 47.19 -56.59
N LEU A 107 -27.88 46.68 -57.79
CA LEU A 107 -27.43 45.29 -57.94
C LEU A 107 -26.09 45.03 -57.23
N VAL A 108 -25.15 45.97 -57.29
CA VAL A 108 -23.87 45.87 -56.57
C VAL A 108 -24.09 45.87 -55.06
N ILE A 109 -24.91 46.80 -54.54
CA ILE A 109 -25.25 46.85 -53.12
C ILE A 109 -25.99 45.58 -52.69
N ASN A 110 -26.91 45.07 -53.51
CA ASN A 110 -27.64 43.84 -53.19
C ASN A 110 -26.71 42.63 -53.13
N ALA A 111 -25.76 42.52 -54.07
CA ALA A 111 -24.73 41.48 -54.02
C ALA A 111 -23.85 41.61 -52.77
N GLN A 112 -23.48 42.83 -52.38
CA GLN A 112 -22.73 43.07 -51.14
C GLN A 112 -23.53 42.66 -49.90
N LEU A 113 -24.82 43.02 -49.84
CA LEU A 113 -25.71 42.62 -48.74
C LEU A 113 -25.88 41.10 -48.66
N ASP A 114 -25.92 40.40 -49.79
CA ASP A 114 -25.96 38.94 -49.81
C ASP A 114 -24.66 38.32 -49.28
N CYS A 115 -23.50 38.89 -49.60
CA CYS A 115 -22.21 38.48 -49.02
C CYS A 115 -22.15 38.71 -47.51
N GLU A 116 -22.56 39.90 -47.04
CA GLU A 116 -22.60 40.23 -45.61
C GLU A 116 -23.59 39.34 -44.84
N LYS A 117 -24.75 39.06 -45.43
CA LYS A 117 -25.75 38.14 -44.88
C LYS A 117 -25.18 36.73 -44.75
N GLN A 118 -24.49 36.21 -45.78
CA GLN A 118 -23.86 34.90 -45.73
C GLN A 118 -22.78 34.86 -44.64
N PHE A 119 -21.92 35.88 -44.58
CA PHE A 119 -20.89 36.01 -43.54
C PHE A 119 -21.48 35.99 -42.12
N LEU A 120 -22.52 36.79 -41.88
CA LEU A 120 -23.21 36.85 -40.59
C LEU A 120 -23.90 35.51 -40.27
N THR A 121 -24.46 34.82 -41.26
CA THR A 121 -25.06 33.50 -41.07
C THR A 121 -24.04 32.49 -40.56
N TYR A 122 -22.88 32.40 -41.21
CA TYR A 122 -21.78 31.53 -40.75
C TYR A 122 -21.25 31.94 -39.36
N SER A 123 -21.15 33.24 -39.09
CA SER A 123 -20.73 33.73 -37.78
C SER A 123 -21.69 33.31 -36.67
N VAL A 124 -22.99 33.41 -36.92
CA VAL A 124 -24.04 32.97 -35.98
C VAL A 124 -23.95 31.48 -35.72
N ASP A 125 -23.80 30.66 -36.76
CA ASP A 125 -23.72 29.20 -36.59
C ASP A 125 -22.46 28.79 -35.80
N LEU A 126 -21.31 29.40 -36.09
CA LEU A 126 -20.09 29.19 -35.28
C LEU A 126 -20.26 29.60 -33.82
N LEU A 127 -20.99 30.69 -33.56
CA LEU A 127 -21.27 31.14 -32.20
C LEU A 127 -22.25 30.21 -31.47
N LYS A 128 -23.20 29.58 -32.17
CA LYS A 128 -24.08 28.57 -31.60
C LYS A 128 -23.30 27.32 -31.20
N ASP A 129 -22.42 26.83 -32.07
CA ASP A 129 -21.57 25.67 -31.77
C ASP A 129 -20.71 25.94 -30.52
N LYS A 130 -20.08 27.12 -30.45
CA LYS A 130 -19.30 27.54 -29.27
C LYS A 130 -20.16 27.68 -28.01
N LEU A 131 -21.40 28.13 -28.14
CA LEU A 131 -22.33 28.23 -27.02
C LEU A 131 -22.70 26.83 -26.54
N GLU A 132 -22.98 25.89 -27.45
CA GLU A 132 -23.27 24.50 -27.13
C GLU A 132 -22.10 23.86 -26.39
N ASP A 133 -20.88 23.93 -26.94
CA ASP A 133 -19.65 23.45 -26.28
C ASP A 133 -19.47 24.04 -24.86
N ALA A 134 -19.72 25.34 -24.71
CA ALA A 134 -19.62 26.01 -23.41
C ALA A 134 -20.70 25.53 -22.43
N THR A 135 -21.93 25.28 -22.91
CA THR A 135 -23.02 24.75 -22.08
C THR A 135 -22.75 23.32 -21.64
N GLU A 136 -22.27 22.45 -22.53
CA GLU A 136 -21.89 21.08 -22.19
C GLU A 136 -20.74 21.05 -21.18
N SER A 137 -19.71 21.87 -21.39
CA SER A 137 -18.59 22.02 -20.46
C SER A 137 -19.05 22.51 -19.08
N ASN A 138 -19.99 23.45 -19.02
CA ASN A 138 -20.55 23.93 -17.76
C ASN A 138 -21.32 22.83 -17.01
N GLN A 139 -22.19 22.09 -17.72
CA GLN A 139 -22.95 20.97 -17.15
C GLN A 139 -22.01 19.88 -16.62
N TYR A 140 -20.96 19.55 -17.37
CA TYR A 140 -19.93 18.60 -16.92
C TYR A 140 -19.25 19.08 -15.63
N ASN A 141 -18.80 20.34 -15.59
CA ASN A 141 -18.17 20.93 -14.40
C ASN A 141 -19.11 20.94 -13.19
N GLN A 142 -20.41 21.23 -13.40
CA GLN A 142 -21.41 21.22 -12.34
C GLN A 142 -21.60 19.81 -11.76
N LYS A 143 -21.62 18.77 -12.62
CA LYS A 143 -21.69 17.37 -12.18
C LYS A 143 -20.46 16.96 -11.38
N CYS A 144 -19.25 17.31 -11.85
CA CYS A 144 -18.01 17.06 -11.13
C CYS A 144 -17.98 17.77 -9.76
N ALA A 145 -18.48 19.01 -9.68
CA ALA A 145 -18.57 19.75 -8.43
C ALA A 145 -19.56 19.07 -7.45
N ALA A 146 -20.69 18.57 -7.95
CA ALA A 146 -21.66 17.83 -7.14
C ALA A 146 -21.07 16.53 -6.57
N ASP A 147 -20.33 15.77 -7.39
CA ASP A 147 -19.68 14.54 -6.94
C ASP A 147 -18.56 14.83 -5.92
N ARG A 148 -17.77 15.89 -6.13
CA ARG A 148 -16.78 16.34 -5.16
C ARG A 148 -17.40 16.78 -3.83
N LYS A 149 -18.59 17.40 -3.87
CA LYS A 149 -19.34 17.77 -2.65
C LYS A 149 -19.81 16.54 -1.87
N LYS A 150 -20.25 15.47 -2.55
CA LYS A 150 -20.61 14.20 -1.91
C LYS A 150 -19.40 13.53 -1.26
N GLU A 151 -18.27 13.49 -1.96
CA GLU A 151 -17.02 12.95 -1.42
C GLU A 151 -16.56 13.72 -0.17
N LEU A 152 -16.62 15.05 -0.21
CA LEU A 152 -16.31 15.89 0.94
C LEU A 152 -17.24 15.61 2.13
N ALA A 153 -18.53 15.41 1.89
CA ALA A 153 -19.49 15.05 2.94
C ALA A 153 -19.17 13.68 3.55
N TYR A 154 -18.79 12.70 2.72
CA TYR A 154 -18.36 11.38 3.18
C TYR A 154 -17.09 11.46 4.04
N GLN A 155 -16.08 12.22 3.59
CA GLN A 155 -14.85 12.43 4.36
C GLN A 155 -15.12 13.14 5.70
N ARG A 156 -16.02 14.12 5.74
CA ARG A 156 -16.43 14.78 7.00
C ARG A 156 -17.08 13.80 7.98
N MET A 157 -17.94 12.92 7.49
CA MET A 157 -18.55 11.88 8.31
C MET A 157 -17.48 10.93 8.89
N GLN A 158 -16.51 10.51 8.07
CA GLN A 158 -15.42 9.67 8.54
C GLN A 158 -14.54 10.36 9.58
N LEU A 159 -14.22 11.64 9.40
CA LEU A 159 -13.49 12.43 10.39
C LEU A 159 -14.27 12.56 11.70
N ALA A 160 -15.59 12.75 11.65
CA ALA A 160 -16.43 12.80 12.84
C ALA A 160 -16.39 11.47 13.62
N GLU A 161 -16.47 10.35 12.91
CA GLU A 161 -16.38 9.00 13.50
C GLU A 161 -15.00 8.77 14.14
N LEU A 162 -13.92 9.08 13.44
CA LEU A 162 -12.56 8.90 13.97
C LEU A 162 -12.31 9.79 15.19
N ASN A 163 -12.81 11.04 15.18
CA ASN A 163 -12.73 11.93 16.33
C ASN A 163 -13.51 11.38 17.53
N HIS A 164 -14.68 10.78 17.31
CA HIS A 164 -15.44 10.13 18.38
C HIS A 164 -14.67 8.96 18.99
N GLN A 165 -14.07 8.10 18.17
CA GLN A 165 -13.24 6.98 18.63
C GLN A 165 -12.01 7.46 19.41
N LEU A 166 -11.36 8.52 18.92
CA LEU A 166 -10.22 9.15 19.60
C LEU A 166 -10.65 9.69 20.97
N GLU A 167 -11.80 10.35 21.05
CA GLU A 167 -12.34 10.87 22.31
C GLU A 167 -12.64 9.75 23.31
N ILE A 168 -13.22 8.64 22.87
CA ILE A 168 -13.41 7.45 23.72
C ILE A 168 -12.07 6.92 24.22
N ALA A 169 -11.07 6.80 23.35
CA ALA A 169 -9.74 6.32 23.74
C ALA A 169 -9.06 7.27 24.75
N ARG A 170 -9.20 8.59 24.58
CA ARG A 170 -8.74 9.59 25.55
C ARG A 170 -9.42 9.44 26.90
N GLN A 171 -10.74 9.25 26.93
CA GLN A 171 -11.49 9.00 28.16
C GLN A 171 -11.04 7.71 28.85
N GLN A 172 -10.81 6.63 28.11
CA GLN A 172 -10.28 5.37 28.67
C GLN A 172 -8.88 5.55 29.27
N ILE A 173 -8.02 6.31 28.61
CA ILE A 173 -6.68 6.64 29.12
C ILE A 173 -6.80 7.48 30.40
N ALA A 174 -7.66 8.50 30.41
CA ALA A 174 -7.89 9.35 31.57
C ALA A 174 -8.39 8.55 32.78
N ILE A 175 -9.37 7.65 32.58
CA ILE A 175 -9.88 6.75 33.64
C ILE A 175 -8.75 5.84 34.16
N ARG A 176 -7.94 5.27 33.26
CA ARG A 176 -6.79 4.44 33.66
C ARG A 176 -5.78 5.23 34.48
N ASP A 177 -5.46 6.45 34.08
CA ASP A 177 -4.50 7.30 34.79
C ASP A 177 -5.07 7.73 36.15
N GLU A 178 -6.37 8.05 36.24
CA GLU A 178 -7.07 8.30 37.51
C GLU A 178 -6.96 7.09 38.44
N LEU A 179 -7.28 5.88 37.97
CA LEU A 179 -7.14 4.65 38.75
C LEU A 179 -5.69 4.39 39.21
N ILE A 180 -4.70 4.65 38.36
CA ILE A 180 -3.28 4.56 38.73
C ILE A 180 -2.99 5.51 39.91
N THR A 181 -3.45 6.75 39.83
CA THR A 181 -3.24 7.75 40.88
C THR A 181 -4.00 7.44 42.17
N GLU A 182 -5.27 7.02 42.10
CA GLU A 182 -6.08 6.64 43.27
C GLU A 182 -5.47 5.47 44.04
N ARG A 183 -4.87 4.51 43.32
CA ARG A 183 -4.17 3.36 43.92
C ARG A 183 -2.76 3.70 44.42
N GLY A 184 -2.34 4.97 44.34
CA GLY A 184 -1.03 5.43 44.77
C GLY A 184 0.11 4.86 43.93
N LEU A 185 -0.16 4.53 42.66
CA LEU A 185 0.81 4.03 41.71
C LEU A 185 1.33 5.18 40.84
N VAL A 186 2.55 5.06 40.32
CA VAL A 186 3.21 6.05 39.46
C VAL A 186 3.89 5.33 38.30
N LEU A 187 3.82 5.93 37.11
CA LEU A 187 4.54 5.48 35.92
C LEU A 187 5.98 5.99 35.98
N VAL A 188 6.94 5.08 35.99
CA VAL A 188 8.37 5.40 36.01
C VAL A 188 9.00 4.92 34.71
N ASN A 189 9.75 5.79 34.05
CA ASN A 189 10.47 5.44 32.83
C ASN A 189 11.64 4.50 33.19
N VAL A 190 11.81 3.42 32.43
CA VAL A 190 12.83 2.39 32.70
C VAL A 190 14.25 2.94 32.47
N ASP A 191 14.41 3.92 31.58
CA ASP A 191 15.71 4.42 31.11
C ASP A 191 16.38 5.47 32.02
N GLY A 192 15.96 5.63 33.28
CA GLY A 192 16.70 6.42 34.28
C GLY A 192 16.78 7.94 34.08
N SER A 193 16.47 8.43 32.89
CA SER A 193 16.42 9.85 32.59
C SER A 193 15.14 10.42 33.22
N GLU A 194 15.32 11.21 34.27
CA GLU A 194 14.30 12.16 34.70
C GLU A 194 14.08 13.17 33.57
N SER A 195 13.27 12.80 32.58
CA SER A 195 12.44 13.79 31.94
C SER A 195 11.41 14.18 32.98
N SER A 196 11.70 15.27 33.68
CA SER A 196 10.74 16.09 34.42
C SER A 196 9.37 15.94 33.76
N ALA A 197 8.51 15.13 34.39
CA ALA A 197 7.10 15.07 34.07
C ALA A 197 6.47 16.40 34.51
N GLY A 198 6.78 17.43 33.74
CA GLY A 198 6.01 18.65 33.68
C GLY A 198 4.69 18.26 33.06
N ILE A 199 3.66 18.23 33.89
CA ILE A 199 2.26 18.23 33.51
C ILE A 199 2.05 19.44 32.61
N ALA A 200 2.23 19.28 31.30
CA ALA A 200 1.73 20.20 30.30
C ALA A 200 0.28 19.79 30.00
N ASN A 201 -0.60 20.11 30.96
CA ASN A 201 -2.03 20.16 30.73
C ASN A 201 -2.29 21.12 29.56
N GLY A 202 -3.23 20.71 28.72
CA GLY A 202 -3.43 21.26 27.40
C GLY A 202 -3.81 22.73 27.35
N ASP A 203 -3.37 23.38 26.28
CA ASP A 203 -4.17 24.29 25.47
C ASP A 203 -3.36 24.62 24.21
N THR A 204 -3.63 23.96 23.09
CA THR A 204 -3.09 24.40 21.79
C THR A 204 -4.08 24.11 20.66
N GLY A 205 -5.36 24.11 20.99
CA GLY A 205 -6.44 23.72 20.08
C GLY A 205 -7.42 24.83 19.70
N GLN A 206 -7.25 26.06 20.18
CA GLN A 206 -8.18 27.16 19.89
C GLN A 206 -7.47 28.50 19.69
N SER A 207 -6.77 28.68 18.57
CA SER A 207 -6.34 30.03 18.16
C SER A 207 -6.10 30.16 16.65
N LEU A 208 -7.00 29.64 15.81
CA LEU A 208 -6.99 29.92 14.37
C LEU A 208 -8.41 30.08 13.79
N LEU A 209 -9.31 30.77 14.50
CA LEU A 209 -10.60 31.19 13.94
C LEU A 209 -10.94 32.61 14.41
N ASN A 210 -11.26 33.47 13.42
CA ASN A 210 -11.55 34.91 13.43
C ASN A 210 -10.31 35.81 13.32
N GLY A 211 -10.09 36.65 12.30
CA GLY A 211 -10.89 37.13 11.17
C GLY A 211 -10.54 38.61 10.94
N ALA A 212 -10.33 39.05 9.70
CA ALA A 212 -10.63 40.42 9.20
C ALA A 212 -9.99 40.71 7.83
N THR A 213 -10.88 40.90 6.85
CA THR A 213 -10.91 41.97 5.83
C THR A 213 -9.67 42.85 5.60
N GLY A 214 -9.24 42.94 4.34
CA GLY A 214 -8.35 44.00 3.84
C GLY A 214 -7.97 43.79 2.38
N CYS A 215 -8.79 44.34 1.48
CA CYS A 215 -8.44 44.59 0.07
C CYS A 215 -7.48 45.78 0.02
N GLU A 216 -6.38 45.71 -0.74
CA GLU A 216 -5.90 46.78 -1.65
C GLU A 216 -4.87 46.20 -2.66
N SER A 217 -4.95 46.69 -3.90
CA SER A 217 -4.08 46.44 -5.05
C SER A 217 -2.64 46.94 -4.80
N SER A 218 -1.56 46.42 -5.39
CA SER A 218 -1.17 46.65 -6.79
C SER A 218 0.18 45.98 -7.12
N HIS A 219 0.30 45.44 -8.34
CA HIS A 219 1.48 45.22 -9.20
C HIS A 219 2.79 44.66 -8.62
N SER A 220 3.21 43.46 -9.11
CA SER A 220 4.44 43.26 -9.89
C SER A 220 4.58 41.80 -10.35
N SER A 221 4.95 41.64 -11.63
CA SER A 221 5.08 40.41 -12.40
C SER A 221 6.21 39.48 -11.93
N ALA A 222 5.96 38.17 -11.88
CA ALA A 222 6.93 37.12 -12.23
C ALA A 222 6.24 35.75 -12.38
N THR A 223 6.32 35.24 -13.61
CA THR A 223 6.32 33.83 -14.05
C THR A 223 6.33 32.76 -12.96
N LEU A 224 5.34 31.86 -12.93
CA LEU A 224 5.48 30.48 -12.41
C LEU A 224 4.32 29.59 -12.91
N GLN A 225 4.68 28.37 -13.31
CA GLN A 225 3.82 27.29 -13.80
C GLN A 225 2.86 26.76 -12.71
N PRO A 226 1.69 26.22 -13.06
CA PRO A 226 0.82 25.54 -12.11
C PRO A 226 1.25 24.08 -11.94
N SER A 227 1.83 23.76 -10.78
CA SER A 227 1.97 22.39 -10.28
C SER A 227 0.65 21.92 -9.67
N SER A 228 0.01 20.96 -10.32
CA SER A 228 -1.16 20.26 -9.79
C SER A 228 -0.75 19.28 -8.70
N HIS A 229 -1.12 19.60 -7.46
CA HIS A 229 -1.13 18.69 -6.33
C HIS A 229 -2.14 17.54 -6.57
N ALA A 230 -1.63 16.32 -6.69
CA ALA A 230 -2.39 15.09 -6.50
C ALA A 230 -1.98 14.48 -5.15
N LEU A 231 -2.94 14.35 -4.24
CA LEU A 231 -2.87 13.50 -3.05
C LEU A 231 -3.30 12.07 -3.45
N PRO A 232 -2.54 11.02 -3.12
CA PRO A 232 -3.07 9.66 -3.05
C PRO A 232 -3.47 9.32 -1.61
N SER A 233 -4.74 8.92 -1.46
CA SER A 233 -5.29 8.26 -0.28
C SER A 233 -4.77 6.82 -0.16
N SER A 234 -4.58 6.43 1.09
CA SER A 234 -4.09 5.17 1.64
C SER A 234 -4.89 3.91 1.27
N ASN A 235 -4.19 2.80 1.02
CA ASN A 235 -4.49 1.49 1.65
C ASN A 235 -3.28 0.52 1.61
N ALA A 236 -2.72 0.29 2.81
CA ALA A 236 -2.15 -0.93 3.41
C ALA A 236 -1.11 -1.83 2.67
N ALA A 237 0.17 -1.64 3.08
CA ALA A 237 1.21 -2.62 3.51
C ALA A 237 1.93 -3.55 2.48
N PRO A 238 3.16 -4.09 2.78
CA PRO A 238 4.01 -3.96 3.97
C PRO A 238 5.51 -3.57 3.74
N LEU A 239 6.13 -3.02 4.80
CA LEU A 239 7.54 -3.15 5.23
C LEU A 239 8.71 -2.76 4.27
N ALA A 240 9.34 -1.62 4.58
CA ALA A 240 10.79 -1.54 4.66
C ALA A 240 11.14 -0.65 5.85
N ALA A 241 11.60 -1.29 6.93
CA ALA A 241 12.04 -0.64 8.15
C ALA A 241 13.29 0.22 7.86
N SER A 242 13.10 1.52 7.79
CA SER A 242 14.16 2.48 8.08
C SER A 242 14.33 2.48 9.60
N SER A 243 15.39 1.82 10.04
CA SER A 243 15.94 1.82 11.39
C SER A 243 16.25 3.24 11.84
N SER A 244 15.24 3.92 12.37
CA SER A 244 15.40 4.97 13.37
C SER A 244 14.81 4.39 14.65
N SER A 245 15.71 3.98 15.54
CA SER A 245 15.40 3.53 16.89
C SER A 245 14.69 4.67 17.64
N SER A 246 13.38 4.74 17.51
CA SER A 246 12.55 5.41 18.50
C SER A 246 12.67 4.56 19.75
N SER A 247 13.42 5.07 20.72
CA SER A 247 13.47 4.55 22.08
C SER A 247 12.02 4.48 22.56
N SER A 248 11.41 3.30 22.51
CA SER A 248 10.12 3.07 23.13
C SER A 248 10.39 3.18 24.63
N SER A 249 10.27 4.39 25.18
CA SER A 249 10.35 4.66 26.61
C SER A 249 9.41 3.68 27.31
N SER A 250 9.98 2.64 27.88
CA SER A 250 9.20 1.59 28.54
C SER A 250 8.88 2.12 29.93
N TYR A 251 7.59 2.27 30.24
CA TYR A 251 7.14 2.73 31.54
C TYR A 251 6.76 1.53 32.40
N THR A 252 7.23 1.51 33.64
CA THR A 252 6.86 0.53 34.65
C THR A 252 5.96 1.19 35.69
N ILE A 253 4.93 0.47 36.14
CA ILE A 253 4.02 0.94 37.19
C ILE A 253 4.57 0.49 38.54
N LEU A 254 4.83 1.44 39.43
CA LEU A 254 5.34 1.19 40.79
C LEU A 254 4.48 1.89 41.83
N SER A 255 4.43 1.36 43.05
CA SER A 255 3.87 2.10 44.19
C SER A 255 4.68 3.36 44.44
N LYS A 256 4.02 4.46 44.80
CA LYS A 256 4.65 5.74 45.14
C LYS A 256 5.77 5.57 46.17
N SER A 257 5.54 4.76 47.21
CA SER A 257 6.55 4.46 48.23
C SER A 257 7.77 3.73 47.66
N ASN A 258 7.56 2.80 46.72
CA ASN A 258 8.67 2.06 46.08
C ASN A 258 9.42 2.95 45.09
N ALA A 259 8.72 3.78 44.34
CA ALA A 259 9.32 4.75 43.43
C ALA A 259 10.19 5.77 44.20
N GLU A 260 9.74 6.23 45.37
CA GLU A 260 10.51 7.10 46.26
C GLU A 260 11.74 6.38 46.85
N ALA A 261 11.60 5.13 47.32
CA ALA A 261 12.73 4.34 47.82
C ALA A 261 13.80 4.08 46.73
N LEU A 262 13.37 3.91 45.48
CA LEU A 262 14.29 3.77 44.33
C LEU A 262 14.98 5.09 43.94
N LYS A 263 14.56 6.26 44.42
CA LYS A 263 15.28 7.52 44.18
C LYS A 263 16.59 7.59 44.94
N SER A 264 16.66 7.01 46.15
CA SER A 264 17.88 7.02 46.97
C SER A 264 18.94 6.00 46.55
N ILE A 265 18.59 5.05 45.68
CA ILE A 265 19.47 3.96 45.25
C ILE A 265 20.16 4.35 43.94
N CYS A 266 21.47 4.17 43.89
CA CYS A 266 22.28 4.46 42.72
C CYS A 266 22.02 3.45 41.59
N GLY A 267 21.81 3.93 40.36
CA GLY A 267 21.61 3.11 39.17
C GLY A 267 20.94 3.93 38.07
N SER A 268 21.32 3.69 36.81
CA SER A 268 20.63 4.28 35.66
C SER A 268 19.23 3.68 35.54
N ASP A 269 19.13 2.36 35.53
CA ASP A 269 17.88 1.68 35.21
C ASP A 269 17.24 1.05 36.47
N ILE A 270 15.92 0.85 36.44
CA ILE A 270 15.18 0.20 37.54
C ILE A 270 15.79 -1.17 37.89
N ASP A 271 16.19 -1.94 36.89
CA ASP A 271 16.79 -3.26 37.07
C ASP A 271 18.17 -3.18 37.77
N SER A 272 18.94 -2.14 37.48
CA SER A 272 20.25 -1.91 38.14
C SER A 272 20.06 -1.54 39.62
N LYS A 273 19.02 -0.76 39.93
CA LYS A 273 18.64 -0.42 41.32
C LYS A 273 18.09 -1.64 42.08
N ILE A 274 17.37 -2.54 41.41
CA ILE A 274 16.92 -3.80 42.02
C ILE A 274 18.12 -4.72 42.28
N ALA A 275 19.06 -4.80 41.34
CA ALA A 275 20.26 -5.64 41.49
C ALA A 275 21.10 -5.24 42.71
N THR A 276 21.33 -3.93 42.90
CA THR A 276 22.06 -3.42 44.07
C THR A 276 21.35 -3.74 45.39
N LEU A 277 20.02 -3.57 45.46
CA LEU A 277 19.24 -3.98 46.64
C LEU A 277 19.32 -5.48 46.93
N LEU A 278 19.30 -6.33 45.90
CA LEU A 278 19.42 -7.77 46.06
C LEU A 278 20.81 -8.16 46.56
N GLU A 279 21.86 -7.47 46.11
CA GLU A 279 23.22 -7.67 46.58
C GLU A 279 23.38 -7.26 48.07
N GLU A 280 22.86 -6.10 48.47
CA GLU A 280 22.85 -5.66 49.86
C GLU A 280 22.10 -6.66 50.76
N ARG A 281 20.91 -7.11 50.32
CA ARG A 281 20.15 -8.15 51.01
C ARG A 281 20.93 -9.46 51.15
N ALA A 282 21.71 -9.84 50.15
CA ALA A 282 22.54 -11.05 50.20
C ALA A 282 23.64 -10.92 51.26
N LYS A 283 24.32 -9.76 51.33
CA LYS A 283 25.35 -9.46 52.35
C LYS A 283 24.77 -9.50 53.76
N ASP A 284 23.61 -8.88 53.97
CA ASP A 284 22.94 -8.90 55.27
C ASP A 284 22.51 -10.31 55.68
N LYS A 285 22.04 -11.13 54.71
CA LYS A 285 21.68 -12.52 54.96
C LYS A 285 22.90 -13.36 55.36
N GLU A 286 24.03 -13.19 54.68
CA GLU A 286 25.30 -13.87 55.04
C GLU A 286 25.74 -13.47 56.46
N ARG A 287 25.62 -12.17 56.81
CA ARG A 287 25.89 -11.69 58.16
C ARG A 287 24.97 -12.32 59.21
N ILE A 288 23.69 -12.52 58.88
CA ILE A 288 22.74 -13.20 59.77
C ILE A 288 23.10 -14.69 59.91
N GLU A 289 23.50 -15.38 58.83
CA GLU A 289 23.89 -16.78 58.87
C GLU A 289 25.16 -17.00 59.70
N THR A 290 26.17 -16.16 59.53
CA THR A 290 27.40 -16.20 60.36
C THR A 290 27.10 -15.95 61.83
N LEU A 291 26.26 -14.94 62.16
CA LEU A 291 25.83 -14.70 63.54
C LEU A 291 25.03 -15.88 64.13
N LYS A 292 24.19 -16.53 63.33
CA LYS A 292 23.46 -17.73 63.76
C LYS A 292 24.40 -18.91 64.01
N LEU A 293 25.43 -19.07 63.18
CA LEU A 293 26.46 -20.09 63.33
C LEU A 293 27.22 -19.88 64.65
N HIS A 294 27.69 -18.66 64.91
CA HIS A 294 28.33 -18.33 66.20
C HIS A 294 27.43 -18.61 67.40
N LEU A 295 26.13 -18.31 67.29
CA LEU A 295 25.17 -18.61 68.36
C LEU A 295 24.97 -20.13 68.55
N ALA A 296 24.97 -20.91 67.46
CA ALA A 296 24.90 -22.36 67.52
C ALA A 296 26.16 -22.98 68.14
N GLU A 297 27.35 -22.50 67.76
CA GLU A 297 28.63 -22.93 68.35
C GLU A 297 28.67 -22.66 69.86
N GLU A 298 28.23 -21.49 70.31
CA GLU A 298 28.15 -21.18 71.74
C GLU A 298 27.15 -22.09 72.48
N ARG A 299 26.01 -22.41 71.87
CA ARG A 299 25.04 -23.36 72.45
C ARG A 299 25.60 -24.77 72.55
N GLU A 300 26.29 -25.25 71.52
CA GLU A 300 26.94 -26.57 71.53
C GLU A 300 28.06 -26.63 72.58
N ARG A 301 28.84 -25.54 72.72
CA ARG A 301 29.86 -25.42 73.77
C ARG A 301 29.26 -25.54 75.16
N ILE A 302 28.13 -24.88 75.41
CA ILE A 302 27.38 -24.99 76.67
C ILE A 302 26.86 -26.42 76.89
N GLU A 303 26.30 -27.05 75.87
CA GLU A 303 25.79 -28.42 75.94
C GLU A 303 26.91 -29.45 76.19
N LEU A 304 28.07 -29.27 75.58
CA LEU A 304 29.24 -30.13 75.79
C LEU A 304 29.76 -30.03 77.23
N VAL A 305 29.80 -28.82 77.78
CA VAL A 305 30.14 -28.58 79.19
C VAL A 305 29.14 -29.28 80.12
N GLN A 306 27.84 -29.20 79.83
CA GLN A 306 26.79 -29.90 80.60
C GLN A 306 26.88 -31.43 80.48
N LYS A 307 27.23 -31.96 79.30
CA LYS A 307 27.44 -33.39 79.08
C LYS A 307 28.68 -33.92 79.80
N LEU A 308 29.76 -33.14 79.89
CA LEU A 308 30.93 -33.51 80.67
C LEU A 308 30.63 -33.49 82.17
N ASP A 309 29.85 -32.52 82.65
CA ASP A 309 29.40 -32.44 84.05
C ASP A 309 28.46 -33.59 84.45
N THR A 310 27.62 -34.08 83.53
CA THR A 310 26.73 -35.23 83.78
C THR A 310 27.47 -36.56 83.67
N ARG A 311 28.47 -36.68 82.78
CA ARG A 311 29.33 -37.87 82.69
C ARG A 311 30.28 -38.02 83.87
N ALA A 312 30.71 -36.91 84.47
CA ALA A 312 31.49 -36.91 85.71
C ALA A 312 30.68 -37.43 86.92
N LYS A 313 29.35 -37.53 86.84
CA LYS A 313 28.46 -37.96 87.92
C LYS A 313 28.03 -39.44 87.87
N GLY A 314 28.86 -40.31 87.30
CA GLY A 314 28.79 -41.76 87.54
C GLY A 314 27.65 -42.50 86.83
N GLY A 315 27.91 -42.95 85.60
CA GLY A 315 27.06 -43.93 84.91
C GLY A 315 27.58 -45.35 85.10
N ASP A 316 26.69 -46.25 85.50
CA ASP A 316 26.96 -47.67 85.76
C ASP A 316 27.57 -48.38 84.52
N PRO A 317 28.76 -48.98 84.60
CA PRO A 317 29.50 -49.50 83.43
C PRO A 317 28.79 -50.65 82.70
N GLU A 318 27.89 -51.36 83.37
CA GLU A 318 27.14 -52.49 82.77
C GLU A 318 26.02 -52.03 81.82
N ASN A 319 25.25 -51.00 82.17
CA ASN A 319 24.23 -50.43 81.28
C ASN A 319 24.85 -49.88 79.99
N LEU A 320 26.06 -49.30 80.09
CA LEU A 320 26.81 -48.83 78.94
C LEU A 320 27.27 -50.00 78.05
N ARG A 321 27.74 -51.09 78.66
CA ARG A 321 28.14 -52.30 77.93
C ARG A 321 26.96 -52.93 77.18
N GLN A 322 25.79 -52.98 77.82
CA GLN A 322 24.57 -53.53 77.23
C GLN A 322 24.04 -52.64 76.09
N ALA A 323 24.06 -51.31 76.26
CA ALA A 323 23.71 -50.36 75.20
C ALA A 323 24.67 -50.44 74.00
N VAL A 324 25.97 -50.57 74.25
CA VAL A 324 26.99 -50.77 73.20
C VAL A 324 26.76 -52.08 72.45
N GLN A 325 26.33 -53.14 73.14
CA GLN A 325 26.05 -54.44 72.52
C GLN A 325 24.75 -54.42 71.69
N ALA A 326 23.69 -53.75 72.19
CA ALA A 326 22.47 -53.53 71.42
C ALA A 326 22.71 -52.68 70.17
N ALA A 327 23.49 -51.61 70.29
CA ALA A 327 23.90 -50.77 69.16
C ALA A 327 24.72 -51.56 68.12
N ARG A 328 25.57 -52.49 68.56
CA ARG A 328 26.31 -53.40 67.65
C ARG A 328 25.38 -54.34 66.88
N SER A 329 24.37 -54.91 67.54
CA SER A 329 23.38 -55.78 66.88
C SER A 329 22.55 -54.99 65.85
N GLN A 330 22.09 -53.80 66.23
CA GLN A 330 21.35 -52.90 65.33
C GLN A 330 22.22 -52.46 64.14
N ALA A 331 23.50 -52.18 64.35
CA ALA A 331 24.44 -51.84 63.27
C ALA A 331 24.63 -53.00 62.28
N GLN A 332 24.66 -54.25 62.76
CA GLN A 332 24.72 -55.43 61.89
C GLN A 332 23.45 -55.61 61.06
N GLU A 333 22.28 -55.36 61.63
CA GLU A 333 21.02 -55.43 60.90
C GLU A 333 20.94 -54.35 59.80
N TYR A 334 21.32 -53.11 60.10
CA TYR A 334 21.40 -52.06 59.08
C TYR A 334 22.42 -52.38 58.00
N LYS A 335 23.57 -52.96 58.35
CA LYS A 335 24.57 -53.44 57.38
C LYS A 335 23.96 -54.48 56.44
N PHE A 336 23.22 -55.45 56.96
CA PHE A 336 22.55 -56.47 56.15
C PHE A 336 21.48 -55.88 55.23
N ARG A 337 20.63 -54.98 55.75
CA ARG A 337 19.60 -54.29 54.94
C ARG A 337 20.22 -53.43 53.84
N LEU A 338 21.32 -52.74 54.15
CA LEU A 338 22.09 -51.97 53.17
C LEU A 338 22.63 -52.87 52.06
N GLU A 339 23.20 -54.02 52.42
CA GLU A 339 23.76 -54.96 51.45
C GLU A 339 22.68 -55.59 50.56
N GLN A 340 21.51 -55.91 51.12
CA GLN A 340 20.35 -56.35 50.34
C GLN A 340 19.85 -55.24 49.38
N ALA A 341 19.79 -53.98 49.84
CA ALA A 341 19.43 -52.86 48.99
C ALA A 341 20.45 -52.64 47.86
N ASN A 342 21.74 -52.74 48.16
CA ASN A 342 22.82 -52.63 47.17
C ASN A 342 22.71 -53.72 46.09
N GLN A 343 22.42 -54.97 46.47
CA GLN A 343 22.20 -56.04 45.49
C GLN A 343 21.00 -55.75 44.57
N LYS A 344 19.90 -55.21 45.12
CA LYS A 344 18.74 -54.79 44.31
C LYS A 344 19.09 -53.64 43.37
N ILE A 345 19.86 -52.66 43.83
CA ILE A 345 20.34 -51.55 43.01
C ILE A 345 21.15 -52.08 41.83
N THR A 346 22.13 -52.96 42.06
CA THR A 346 22.92 -53.58 40.99
C THR A 346 22.05 -54.36 39.99
N GLY A 347 21.01 -55.06 40.46
CA GLY A 347 20.05 -55.73 39.58
C GLY A 347 19.28 -54.75 38.69
N LEU A 348 18.74 -53.67 39.28
CA LEU A 348 18.02 -52.63 38.55
C LEU A 348 18.93 -51.87 37.57
N GLU A 349 20.18 -51.62 37.94
CA GLU A 349 21.19 -51.02 37.04
C GLU A 349 21.43 -51.89 35.80
N GLY A 350 21.52 -53.22 35.98
CA GLY A 350 21.62 -54.16 34.86
C GLY A 350 20.40 -54.13 33.93
N ASP A 351 19.20 -54.05 34.50
CA ASP A 351 17.96 -53.89 33.74
C ASP A 351 17.89 -52.57 32.97
N ILE A 352 18.33 -51.46 33.59
CA ILE A 352 18.45 -50.15 32.94
C ILE A 352 19.38 -50.26 31.72
N ILE A 353 20.58 -50.82 31.86
CA ILE A 353 21.53 -50.98 30.75
C ILE A 353 20.92 -51.79 29.59
N ARG A 354 20.19 -52.87 29.91
CA ARG A 354 19.53 -53.70 28.91
C ARG A 354 18.42 -52.95 28.18
N LEU A 355 17.57 -52.23 28.92
CA LEU A 355 16.48 -51.42 28.37
C LEU A 355 17.01 -50.26 27.54
N GLU A 356 18.04 -49.56 28.00
CA GLU A 356 18.73 -48.51 27.22
C GLU A 356 19.29 -49.07 25.92
N GLY A 357 19.88 -50.28 25.95
CA GLY A 357 20.32 -50.98 24.76
C GLY A 357 19.18 -51.30 23.78
N GLN A 358 18.01 -51.68 24.28
CA GLN A 358 16.81 -51.88 23.45
C GLN A 358 16.33 -50.56 22.84
N VAL A 359 16.24 -49.49 23.62
CA VAL A 359 15.82 -48.16 23.15
C VAL A 359 16.74 -47.66 22.05
N LYS A 360 18.07 -47.81 22.22
CA LYS A 360 19.04 -47.44 21.17
C LYS A 360 18.80 -48.20 19.86
N ARG A 361 18.50 -49.50 19.92
CA ARG A 361 18.19 -50.31 18.73
C ARG A 361 16.86 -49.91 18.09
N PHE A 362 15.82 -49.68 18.88
CA PHE A 362 14.53 -49.23 18.34
C PHE A 362 14.64 -47.84 17.72
N LYS A 363 15.44 -46.95 18.31
CA LYS A 363 15.72 -45.63 17.76
C LYS A 363 16.38 -45.73 16.38
N THR A 364 17.44 -46.52 16.22
CA THR A 364 18.09 -46.67 14.91
C THR A 364 17.19 -47.34 13.88
N ILE A 365 16.34 -48.28 14.28
CA ILE A 365 15.33 -48.88 13.38
C ILE A 365 14.32 -47.81 12.93
N ALA A 366 13.84 -46.97 13.84
CA ALA A 366 12.89 -45.90 13.52
C ALA A 366 13.51 -44.84 12.58
N GLU A 367 14.75 -44.40 12.86
CA GLU A 367 15.48 -43.45 12.01
C GLU A 367 15.71 -44.00 10.60
N ASN A 368 16.08 -45.28 10.47
CA ASN A 368 16.24 -45.94 9.17
C ASN A 368 14.90 -46.04 8.41
N ALA A 369 13.80 -46.32 9.11
CA ALA A 369 12.47 -46.38 8.50
C ALA A 369 12.01 -44.98 8.02
N GLU A 370 12.26 -43.93 8.80
CA GLU A 370 11.97 -42.55 8.41
C GLU A 370 12.76 -42.12 7.17
N MET A 371 14.05 -42.46 7.12
CA MET A 371 14.88 -42.23 5.93
C MET A 371 14.34 -42.93 4.68
N GLN A 372 13.90 -44.19 4.81
CA GLN A 372 13.30 -44.94 3.70
C GLN A 372 11.97 -44.32 3.25
N GLU A 373 11.13 -43.88 4.18
CA GLU A 373 9.87 -43.21 3.87
C GLU A 373 10.11 -41.91 3.08
N ASP A 374 11.10 -41.12 3.48
CA ASP A 374 11.45 -39.88 2.81
C ASP A 374 12.01 -40.11 1.41
N GLN A 375 12.82 -41.16 1.22
CA GLN A 375 13.29 -41.57 -0.11
C GLN A 375 12.11 -41.93 -1.03
N LEU A 376 11.17 -42.75 -0.54
CA LEU A 376 9.96 -43.12 -1.30
C LEU A 376 9.08 -41.90 -1.60
N LYS A 377 8.96 -40.94 -0.67
CA LYS A 377 8.25 -39.67 -0.92
C LYS A 377 8.92 -38.84 -2.00
N GLN A 378 10.24 -38.83 -2.08
CA GLN A 378 10.98 -38.13 -3.13
C GLN A 378 10.78 -38.81 -4.49
N GLU A 379 10.92 -40.13 -4.56
CA GLU A 379 10.69 -40.92 -5.77
C GLU A 379 9.27 -40.78 -6.29
N ARG A 380 8.26 -40.85 -5.40
CA ARG A 380 6.86 -40.58 -5.75
C ARG A 380 6.69 -39.20 -6.41
N ARG A 381 7.33 -38.16 -5.86
CA ARG A 381 7.26 -36.80 -6.44
C ARG A 381 7.95 -36.75 -7.80
N LYS A 382 9.06 -37.46 -7.98
CA LYS A 382 9.80 -37.55 -9.25
C LYS A 382 8.94 -38.22 -10.32
N ILE A 383 8.43 -39.42 -10.05
CA ILE A 383 7.55 -40.16 -10.98
C ILE A 383 6.31 -39.33 -11.32
N HIS A 384 5.74 -38.60 -10.35
CA HIS A 384 4.58 -37.76 -10.62
C HIS A 384 4.89 -36.52 -11.48
N ARG A 385 6.14 -36.03 -11.52
CA ARG A 385 6.58 -35.01 -12.50
C ARG A 385 6.75 -35.63 -13.88
N GLU A 386 7.46 -36.75 -13.96
CA GLU A 386 7.67 -37.51 -15.21
C GLU A 386 6.34 -37.91 -15.85
N LEU A 387 5.36 -38.34 -15.05
CA LEU A 387 4.00 -38.63 -15.53
C LEU A 387 3.33 -37.40 -16.15
N ARG A 388 3.44 -36.23 -15.53
CA ARG A 388 2.86 -34.99 -16.05
C ARG A 388 3.54 -34.54 -17.34
N GLU A 389 4.86 -34.66 -17.40
CA GLU A 389 5.63 -34.39 -18.62
C GLU A 389 5.23 -35.34 -19.76
N ALA A 390 5.13 -36.64 -19.49
CA ALA A 390 4.67 -37.63 -20.46
C ALA A 390 3.22 -37.40 -20.90
N LEU A 391 2.33 -36.96 -20.00
CA LEU A 391 0.97 -36.58 -20.39
C LEU A 391 0.96 -35.35 -21.31
N SER A 392 1.80 -34.34 -21.02
CA SER A 392 1.95 -33.17 -21.89
C SER A 392 2.41 -33.57 -23.29
N THR A 393 3.41 -34.45 -23.39
CA THR A 393 3.90 -34.92 -24.71
C THR A 393 2.85 -35.72 -25.46
N ILE A 394 2.05 -36.53 -24.77
CA ILE A 394 0.91 -37.22 -25.38
C ILE A 394 -0.10 -36.21 -25.93
N ASP A 395 -0.45 -35.16 -25.19
CA ASP A 395 -1.40 -34.16 -25.63
C ASP A 395 -0.87 -33.32 -26.81
N ASP A 396 0.43 -32.99 -26.80
CA ASP A 396 1.12 -32.35 -27.93
C ASP A 396 1.04 -33.24 -29.19
N LEU A 397 1.40 -34.52 -29.07
CA LEU A 397 1.34 -35.49 -30.18
C LEU A 397 -0.09 -35.75 -30.67
N LYS A 398 -1.08 -35.79 -29.76
CA LYS A 398 -2.50 -35.89 -30.16
C LYS A 398 -2.94 -34.67 -30.95
N SER A 399 -2.51 -33.47 -30.55
CA SER A 399 -2.83 -32.24 -31.27
C SER A 399 -2.18 -32.24 -32.66
N GLU A 400 -0.92 -32.66 -32.76
CA GLU A 400 -0.21 -32.79 -34.03
C GLU A 400 -0.90 -33.83 -34.93
N ASN A 401 -1.22 -35.00 -34.39
CA ASN A 401 -1.92 -36.05 -35.13
C ASN A 401 -3.30 -35.57 -35.61
N SER A 402 -4.06 -34.83 -34.79
CA SER A 402 -5.31 -34.18 -35.23
C SER A 402 -5.08 -33.20 -36.40
N THR A 403 -3.99 -32.44 -36.39
CA THR A 403 -3.66 -31.55 -37.52
C THR A 403 -3.26 -32.32 -38.77
N LEU A 404 -2.48 -33.39 -38.64
CA LEU A 404 -2.07 -34.26 -39.73
C LEU A 404 -3.26 -34.98 -40.34
N GLN A 405 -4.15 -35.52 -39.51
CA GLN A 405 -5.40 -36.14 -39.95
C GLN A 405 -6.25 -35.14 -40.76
N ARG A 406 -6.40 -33.89 -40.28
CA ARG A 406 -7.07 -32.83 -41.04
C ARG A 406 -6.40 -32.52 -42.38
N LYS A 407 -5.06 -32.61 -42.49
CA LYS A 407 -4.34 -32.44 -43.76
C LYS A 407 -4.60 -33.64 -44.69
N ILE A 408 -4.58 -34.86 -44.17
CA ILE A 408 -4.89 -36.08 -44.92
C ILE A 408 -6.31 -36.02 -45.45
N ASP A 409 -7.29 -35.68 -44.62
CA ASP A 409 -8.69 -35.59 -45.03
C ASP A 409 -8.90 -34.55 -46.15
N LYS A 410 -8.16 -33.43 -46.12
CA LYS A 410 -8.16 -32.44 -47.22
C LYS A 410 -7.59 -32.99 -48.52
N LEU A 411 -6.49 -33.74 -48.45
CA LEU A 411 -5.87 -34.37 -49.61
C LEU A 411 -6.71 -35.54 -50.15
N SER A 412 -7.36 -36.29 -49.25
CA SER A 412 -8.24 -37.42 -49.58
C SER A 412 -9.56 -36.95 -50.19
N ARG A 413 -10.05 -35.76 -49.82
CA ARG A 413 -11.18 -35.08 -50.48
C ARG A 413 -10.79 -34.39 -51.80
N GLY A 414 -9.80 -34.94 -52.53
CA GLY A 414 -9.36 -34.45 -53.84
C GLY A 414 -10.51 -34.18 -54.83
N PRO A 415 -10.28 -33.30 -55.83
CA PRO A 415 -11.31 -32.57 -56.56
C PRO A 415 -12.30 -33.50 -57.29
N PRO A 416 -13.54 -33.07 -57.52
CA PRO A 416 -14.53 -33.92 -58.17
C PRO A 416 -14.16 -34.11 -59.65
N GLY A 417 -13.78 -35.34 -59.98
CA GLY A 417 -13.84 -35.87 -61.35
C GLY A 417 -12.50 -36.05 -62.05
N VAL A 418 -11.94 -37.27 -62.00
CA VAL A 418 -11.31 -37.93 -63.16
C VAL A 418 -11.45 -39.46 -62.99
N PRO A 419 -11.93 -40.21 -64.00
CA PRO A 419 -12.15 -41.66 -63.87
C PRO A 419 -10.89 -42.49 -64.18
N SER A 420 -10.79 -43.60 -63.45
CA SER A 420 -10.25 -44.92 -63.84
C SER A 420 -8.99 -44.98 -64.71
N GLY A 421 -7.89 -45.45 -64.12
CA GLY A 421 -6.69 -45.87 -64.86
C GLY A 421 -5.74 -46.73 -64.01
N SER A 422 -6.01 -48.03 -63.98
CA SER A 422 -5.03 -49.14 -64.05
C SER A 422 -3.59 -48.89 -63.53
N SER A 423 -3.14 -49.62 -62.51
CA SER A 423 -2.44 -50.89 -62.73
C SER A 423 -1.80 -51.42 -61.45
N LEU A 424 -2.10 -52.68 -61.14
CA LEU A 424 -1.36 -53.55 -60.24
C LEU A 424 0.16 -53.40 -60.44
N ARG A 425 0.90 -53.29 -59.33
CA ARG A 425 2.25 -53.85 -59.25
C ARG A 425 2.49 -54.43 -57.86
N TYR A 426 2.20 -55.74 -57.76
CA TYR A 426 2.77 -56.60 -56.74
C TYR A 426 4.30 -56.57 -56.88
N TYR A 427 5.01 -56.32 -55.78
CA TYR A 427 6.37 -56.82 -55.62
C TYR A 427 6.50 -57.51 -54.27
N ARG A 428 7.04 -58.72 -54.38
CA ARG A 428 7.07 -59.83 -53.44
C ARG A 428 8.52 -59.98 -52.97
N GLY A 429 8.72 -60.08 -51.65
CA GLY A 429 9.76 -60.90 -51.03
C GLY A 429 11.16 -60.29 -50.81
N SER A 430 11.59 -60.35 -49.55
CA SER A 430 12.85 -60.95 -49.03
C SER A 430 13.16 -60.32 -47.67
N SER A 431 13.13 -61.02 -46.53
CA SER A 431 14.00 -62.13 -46.10
C SER A 431 15.49 -61.76 -46.07
N GLN A 432 15.99 -61.38 -44.88
CA GLN A 432 17.30 -61.72 -44.26
C GLN A 432 17.55 -60.72 -43.10
N ALA A 433 17.55 -61.15 -41.84
CA ALA A 433 18.67 -61.75 -41.11
C ALA A 433 19.79 -60.76 -40.74
N ARG A 434 19.75 -60.16 -39.55
CA ARG A 434 20.64 -60.45 -38.40
C ARG A 434 20.33 -59.53 -37.22
#